data_AF-A0A833HFQ0-F1
#
_entry.id   AF-A0A833HFQ0-F1
#
_cell.length_a   1.000
_cell.length_b   1.000
_cell.length_c   1.000
_cell.angle_alpha   90.00
_cell.angle_beta   90.00
_cell.angle_gamma   90.00
#
_symmetry.space_group_name_H-M   'P 1'
#
loop_
_entity.id
_entity.type
_entity.pdbx_description
1 polymer ?
#
loop_
_entity_poly.entity_id
_entity_poly.type
_entity_poly.pdbx_seq_one_letter_code
_entity_poly.pdbx_strand_id
1 'polypeptide(L)'
;MYVLLIYVAGAGLVAAAAAVLGRSGLAWFAIALGISFILALVLLLVLPLREPPRHAAAEARDEICLGCGEAARRDARICRSCRGEFREFPSAPPPAWLSSHSGTIARECPQCGLINEPGAMICACGRYLG
;
A
#
# COMPACT_ATOMS: atom_id res chain seq x y z
N MET A 1 9.82 -1.23 -27.09
CA MET A 1 10.77 -0.45 -27.93
C MET A 1 12.09 -0.15 -27.22
N TYR A 2 12.09 0.45 -26.01
CA TYR A 2 13.31 0.79 -25.26
C TYR A 2 14.25 -0.39 -24.97
N VAL A 3 13.70 -1.55 -24.59
CA VAL A 3 14.47 -2.79 -24.34
C VAL A 3 15.25 -3.25 -25.57
N LEU A 4 14.63 -3.17 -26.75
CA LEU A 4 15.25 -3.52 -28.03
C LEU A 4 16.42 -2.57 -28.36
N LEU A 5 16.27 -1.27 -28.08
CA LEU A 5 17.33 -0.30 -28.31
C LEU A 5 18.55 -0.56 -27.41
N ILE A 6 18.34 -0.83 -26.12
CA ILE A 6 19.43 -1.19 -25.19
C ILE A 6 20.12 -2.47 -25.66
N TYR A 7 19.35 -3.47 -26.09
CA TYR A 7 19.89 -4.74 -26.56
C TYR A 7 20.80 -4.59 -27.79
N VAL A 8 20.34 -3.83 -28.80
CA VAL A 8 21.12 -3.57 -30.01
C VAL A 8 22.36 -2.73 -29.71
N ALA A 9 22.25 -1.73 -28.84
CA ALA A 9 23.38 -0.91 -28.41
C ALA A 9 24.45 -1.73 -27.67
N GLY A 10 24.04 -2.64 -26.78
CA GLY A 10 24.93 -3.55 -26.07
C GLY A 10 25.66 -4.51 -27.02
N ALA A 11 24.95 -5.13 -27.96
CA ALA A 11 25.56 -5.99 -28.97
C ALA A 11 26.55 -5.22 -29.86
N GLY A 12 26.22 -3.97 -30.23
CA GLY A 12 27.10 -3.09 -30.98
C GLY A 12 28.40 -2.75 -30.25
N LEU A 13 28.33 -2.48 -28.93
CA LEU A 13 29.50 -2.22 -28.09
C LEU A 13 30.46 -3.42 -28.05
N VAL A 14 29.92 -4.65 -27.91
CA VAL A 14 30.74 -5.87 -27.91
C VAL A 14 31.41 -6.10 -29.27
N ALA A 15 30.69 -5.86 -30.37
CA ALA A 15 31.25 -5.96 -31.70
C ALA A 15 32.34 -4.90 -31.98
N ALA A 16 32.13 -3.67 -31.52
CA ALA A 16 33.12 -2.60 -31.61
C ALA A 16 34.38 -2.95 -30.81
N ALA A 17 34.23 -3.43 -29.56
CA ALA A 17 35.36 -3.89 -28.76
C ALA A 17 36.11 -5.02 -29.46
N ALA A 18 35.42 -6.03 -30.00
CA ALA A 18 36.06 -7.14 -30.71
C ALA A 18 36.82 -6.69 -31.98
N ALA A 19 36.30 -5.68 -32.70
CA ALA A 19 36.95 -5.10 -33.87
C ALA A 19 38.27 -4.39 -33.49
N VAL A 20 38.31 -3.70 -32.34
CA VAL A 20 39.54 -3.07 -31.83
C VAL A 20 40.61 -4.09 -31.48
N LEU A 21 40.22 -5.31 -31.07
CA LEU A 21 41.15 -6.42 -30.80
C LEU A 21 41.63 -7.16 -32.06
N GLY A 22 41.34 -6.65 -33.27
CA GLY A 22 41.78 -7.27 -34.53
C GLY A 22 41.05 -8.57 -34.89
N ARG A 23 39.92 -8.86 -34.23
CA ARG A 23 39.05 -10.00 -34.56
C ARG A 23 37.89 -9.53 -35.45
N SER A 24 37.29 -10.45 -36.19
CA SER A 24 36.15 -10.15 -37.08
C SER A 24 34.93 -9.68 -36.27
N GLY A 25 34.73 -8.37 -36.18
CA GLY A 25 33.66 -7.75 -35.39
C GLY A 25 32.26 -8.28 -35.73
N LEU A 26 32.03 -8.66 -37.00
CA LEU A 26 30.75 -9.20 -37.47
C LEU A 26 30.48 -10.63 -36.95
N ALA A 27 31.52 -11.46 -36.82
CA ALA A 27 31.40 -12.77 -36.20
C ALA A 27 31.14 -12.65 -34.68
N TRP A 28 31.81 -11.70 -34.03
CA TRP A 28 31.60 -11.42 -32.61
C TRP A 28 30.24 -10.78 -32.30
N PHE A 29 29.69 -9.99 -33.23
CA PHE A 29 28.31 -9.49 -33.14
C PHE A 29 27.31 -10.65 -33.14
N ALA A 30 27.43 -11.59 -34.08
CA ALA A 30 26.56 -12.75 -34.16
C ALA A 30 26.66 -13.64 -32.90
N ILE A 31 27.88 -13.84 -32.39
CA ILE A 31 28.12 -14.60 -31.15
C ILE A 31 27.49 -13.89 -29.95
N ALA A 32 27.69 -12.58 -29.81
CA ALA A 32 27.11 -11.79 -28.71
C ALA A 32 25.57 -11.85 -28.74
N LEU A 33 24.99 -11.80 -29.93
CA LEU A 33 23.53 -11.86 -30.13
C LEU A 33 22.97 -13.24 -29.73
N GLY A 34 23.67 -14.33 -30.05
CA GLY A 34 23.30 -15.68 -29.61
C GLY A 34 23.49 -15.90 -28.11
N ILE A 35 24.62 -15.47 -27.55
CA ILE A 35 24.93 -15.61 -26.11
C ILE A 35 23.92 -14.84 -25.26
N SER A 36 23.52 -13.65 -25.67
CA SER A 36 22.59 -12.84 -24.90
C SER A 36 21.19 -13.48 -24.79
N PHE A 37 20.76 -14.21 -25.82
CA PHE A 37 19.52 -15.02 -25.76
C PHE A 37 19.65 -16.18 -24.76
N ILE A 38 20.77 -16.90 -24.80
CA ILE A 38 21.03 -17.98 -23.83
C ILE A 38 21.11 -17.42 -22.40
N LEU A 39 21.77 -16.28 -22.21
CA LEU A 39 21.89 -15.63 -20.91
C LEU A 39 20.52 -15.23 -20.35
N ALA A 40 19.65 -14.67 -21.19
CA ALA A 40 18.28 -14.32 -20.80
C ALA A 40 17.46 -15.56 -20.40
N LEU A 41 17.64 -16.67 -21.13
CA LEU A 41 16.96 -17.94 -20.85
C LEU A 41 17.44 -18.56 -19.54
N VAL A 42 18.75 -18.52 -19.27
CA VAL A 42 19.34 -18.92 -17.99
C VAL A 42 18.83 -18.02 -16.87
N LEU A 43 18.76 -16.71 -17.08
CA LEU A 43 18.23 -15.77 -16.08
C LEU A 43 16.77 -16.06 -15.76
N LEU A 44 15.94 -16.36 -16.76
CA LEU A 44 14.54 -16.75 -16.57
C LEU A 44 14.40 -18.06 -15.79
N LEU A 45 15.34 -18.99 -15.99
CA LEU A 45 15.32 -20.29 -15.31
C LEU A 45 15.81 -20.18 -13.86
N VAL A 46 16.78 -19.29 -13.60
CA VAL A 46 17.38 -19.08 -12.28
C VAL A 46 16.57 -18.10 -11.43
N LEU A 47 15.93 -17.10 -12.03
CA LEU A 47 15.09 -16.17 -11.28
C LEU A 47 13.83 -16.90 -10.82
N PRO A 48 13.59 -17.00 -9.50
CA PRO A 48 12.30 -17.44 -9.02
C PRO A 48 11.23 -16.47 -9.54
N LEU A 49 10.09 -17.01 -9.99
CA LEU A 49 8.92 -16.21 -10.34
C LEU A 49 8.58 -15.32 -9.15
N ARG A 50 8.92 -14.03 -9.25
CA ARG A 50 8.37 -13.02 -8.35
C ARG A 50 6.93 -12.82 -8.79
N GLU A 51 6.01 -13.15 -7.89
CA GLU A 51 4.60 -12.83 -8.08
C GLU A 51 4.49 -11.34 -8.46
N PRO A 52 3.65 -11.00 -9.46
CA PRO A 52 3.46 -9.60 -9.81
C PRO A 52 3.05 -8.85 -8.54
N PRO A 53 3.59 -7.63 -8.29
CA PRO A 53 3.10 -6.81 -7.20
C PRO A 53 1.60 -6.66 -7.41
N ARG A 54 0.81 -7.21 -6.48
CA ARG A 54 -0.63 -6.97 -6.42
C ARG A 54 -0.79 -5.46 -6.24
N HIS A 55 -0.91 -4.75 -7.36
CA HIS A 55 -1.20 -3.33 -7.32
C HIS A 55 -2.59 -3.17 -6.68
N ALA A 56 -2.60 -2.55 -5.50
CA ALA A 56 -3.44 -1.39 -5.23
C ALA A 56 -4.97 -1.56 -5.40
N ALA A 57 -5.58 -2.50 -4.67
CA ALA A 57 -7.03 -2.50 -4.50
C ALA A 57 -7.47 -3.08 -3.13
N ALA A 58 -6.99 -2.48 -2.05
CA ALA A 58 -7.71 -2.37 -0.77
C ALA A 58 -6.83 -1.53 0.16
N GLU A 59 -7.22 -0.28 0.38
CA GLU A 59 -6.83 0.60 1.49
C GLU A 59 -5.83 0.01 2.50
N ALA A 60 -4.53 0.08 2.20
CA ALA A 60 -3.51 0.05 3.24
C ALA A 60 -3.58 1.41 3.95
N ARG A 61 -4.58 1.59 4.82
CA ARG A 61 -4.57 2.67 5.80
C ARG A 61 -3.37 2.42 6.70
N ASP A 62 -2.37 3.29 6.62
CA ASP A 62 -1.30 3.30 7.59
C ASP A 62 -1.90 3.47 8.99
N GLU A 63 -1.55 2.57 9.90
CA GLU A 63 -1.98 2.69 11.29
C GLU A 63 -1.04 3.66 12.00
N ILE A 64 -1.61 4.65 12.68
CA ILE A 64 -0.83 5.65 13.41
C ILE A 64 -0.42 5.03 14.75
N CYS A 65 0.88 5.07 15.05
CA CYS A 65 1.39 4.61 16.33
C CYS A 65 0.82 5.44 17.48
N LEU A 66 0.12 4.81 18.43
CA LEU A 66 -0.44 5.49 19.60
C LEU A 66 0.62 6.04 20.57
N GLY A 67 1.86 5.57 20.48
CA GLY A 67 2.95 6.02 21.33
C GLY A 67 3.66 7.28 20.84
N CYS A 68 3.86 7.41 19.52
CA CYS A 68 4.66 8.51 18.95
C CYS A 68 4.01 9.24 17.77
N GLY A 69 2.84 8.81 17.32
CA GLY A 69 2.11 9.44 16.20
C GLY A 69 2.69 9.15 14.81
N GLU A 70 3.73 8.31 14.71
CA GLU A 70 4.36 7.95 13.43
C GLU A 70 3.50 6.94 12.67
N ALA A 71 3.43 7.08 11.34
CA ALA A 71 2.74 6.12 10.48
C ALA A 71 3.49 4.78 10.45
N ALA A 72 2.77 3.68 10.66
CA ALA A 72 3.31 2.34 10.63
C ALA A 72 2.52 1.44 9.69
N ARG A 73 3.23 0.45 9.13
CA ARG A 73 2.60 -0.62 8.38
C ARG A 73 1.70 -1.41 9.31
N ARG A 74 0.51 -1.78 8.84
CA ARG A 74 -0.49 -2.55 9.58
C ARG A 74 0.04 -3.83 10.22
N ASP A 75 1.00 -4.48 9.58
CA ASP A 75 1.58 -5.73 10.06
C ASP A 75 2.72 -5.53 11.07
N ALA A 76 3.05 -4.29 11.43
CA ALA A 76 4.12 -4.00 12.37
C ALA A 76 3.64 -4.26 13.81
N ARG A 77 4.19 -5.30 14.47
CA ARG A 77 3.93 -5.55 15.91
C ARG A 77 4.61 -4.54 16.82
N ILE A 78 5.71 -3.92 16.36
CA ILE A 78 6.54 -3.00 17.14
C ILE A 78 6.84 -1.76 16.30
N CYS A 79 6.63 -0.57 16.87
CA CYS A 79 6.92 0.69 16.20
C CYS A 79 8.43 0.86 15.99
N ARG A 80 8.86 1.24 14.79
CA ARG A 80 10.28 1.47 14.49
C ARG A 80 10.86 2.68 15.23
N SER A 81 10.04 3.69 15.48
CA SER A 81 10.48 4.98 16.05
C SER A 81 10.57 4.89 17.58
N CYS A 82 9.48 4.53 18.25
CA CYS A 82 9.41 4.50 19.72
C CYS A 82 9.55 3.11 20.35
N ARG A 83 9.58 2.03 19.54
CA ARG A 83 9.55 0.62 20.00
C ARG A 83 8.35 0.24 20.88
N GLY A 84 7.30 1.07 20.90
CA GLY A 84 6.03 0.72 21.54
C GLY A 84 5.31 -0.40 20.78
N GLU A 85 4.60 -1.25 21.51
CA GLU A 85 3.74 -2.30 20.96
C GLU A 85 2.42 -1.71 20.47
N PHE A 86 1.98 -2.13 19.28
CA PHE A 86 0.63 -1.82 18.81
C PHE A 86 -0.32 -2.78 19.51
N ARG A 87 -1.19 -2.27 20.40
CA ARG A 87 -2.26 -3.10 20.97
C ARG A 87 -3.25 -3.43 19.87
N GLU A 88 -3.33 -4.71 19.55
CA GLU A 88 -4.35 -5.28 18.66
C GLU A 88 -5.73 -4.89 19.22
N PHE A 89 -6.48 -4.07 18.45
CA PHE A 89 -7.88 -3.85 18.79
C PHE A 89 -8.57 -5.21 18.74
N PRO A 90 -9.30 -5.62 19.79
CA PRO A 90 -10.07 -6.85 19.73
C PRO A 90 -10.98 -6.78 18.52
N SER A 91 -10.77 -7.67 17.54
CA SER A 91 -11.67 -7.86 16.40
C SER A 91 -13.00 -8.49 16.79
N ALA A 92 -13.24 -8.64 18.11
CA ALA A 92 -14.52 -9.01 18.64
C ALA A 92 -15.57 -8.00 18.15
N PRO A 93 -16.70 -8.47 17.59
CA PRO A 93 -17.78 -7.58 17.24
C PRO A 93 -18.16 -6.77 18.48
N PRO A 94 -18.47 -5.47 18.33
CA PRO A 94 -18.90 -4.64 19.46
C PRO A 94 -20.04 -5.35 20.19
N PRO A 95 -20.06 -5.36 21.52
CA PRO A 95 -21.07 -6.09 22.26
C PRO A 95 -22.46 -5.55 21.90
N ALA A 96 -23.44 -6.44 21.75
CA ALA A 96 -24.76 -6.14 21.18
C ALA A 96 -25.54 -4.98 21.84
N TRP A 97 -25.13 -4.54 23.04
CA TRP A 97 -25.71 -3.38 23.71
C TRP A 97 -25.24 -2.03 23.13
N LEU A 98 -24.13 -1.99 22.39
CA LEU A 98 -23.61 -0.74 21.80
C LEU A 98 -24.47 -0.26 20.60
N SER A 99 -25.14 -1.18 19.89
CA SER A 99 -26.04 -0.86 18.79
C SER A 99 -27.46 -0.46 19.24
N SER A 100 -27.72 -0.46 20.54
CA SER A 100 -29.03 -0.11 21.13
C SER A 100 -29.21 1.40 21.40
N HIS A 101 -28.12 2.19 21.39
CA HIS A 101 -28.18 3.62 21.73
C HIS A 101 -28.21 4.58 20.53
N SER A 102 -28.55 4.10 19.32
CA SER A 102 -28.77 4.97 18.16
C SER A 102 -30.28 5.18 17.92
N GLY A 103 -30.85 6.13 18.67
CA GLY A 103 -32.07 6.84 18.28
C GLY A 103 -33.37 6.31 18.89
N THR A 104 -33.86 7.01 19.93
CA THR A 104 -35.28 7.24 20.31
C THR A 104 -35.45 7.60 21.80
N ILE A 105 -34.50 8.31 22.42
CA ILE A 105 -34.77 8.86 23.77
C ILE A 105 -35.28 10.28 23.56
N ALA A 106 -36.57 10.50 23.80
CA ALA A 106 -37.15 11.83 23.88
C ALA A 106 -36.36 12.64 24.92
N ARG A 107 -35.87 13.82 24.54
CA ARG A 107 -35.02 14.64 25.42
C ARG A 107 -35.89 15.63 26.20
N GLU A 108 -35.82 15.57 27.52
CA GLU A 108 -36.42 16.59 28.38
C GLU A 108 -35.54 17.83 28.40
N CYS A 109 -36.12 19.00 28.08
CA CYS A 109 -35.37 20.24 28.03
C CYS A 109 -34.99 20.68 29.46
N PRO A 110 -33.70 20.86 29.80
CA PRO A 110 -33.29 21.26 31.15
C PRO A 110 -33.74 22.67 31.55
N GLN A 111 -34.29 23.45 30.62
CA GLN A 111 -34.77 24.81 30.90
C GLN A 111 -36.26 24.90 31.21
N CYS A 112 -37.08 24.09 30.55
CA CYS A 112 -38.54 24.18 30.65
C CYS A 112 -39.23 22.86 30.97
N GLY A 113 -38.50 21.75 31.06
CA GLY A 113 -39.06 20.43 31.36
C GLY A 113 -39.93 19.82 30.24
N LEU A 114 -39.96 20.44 29.06
CA LEU A 114 -40.72 19.88 27.94
C LEU A 114 -39.98 18.69 27.32
N ILE A 115 -40.71 17.61 27.08
CA ILE A 115 -40.24 16.43 26.37
C ILE A 115 -40.32 16.71 24.87
N ASN A 116 -39.17 16.68 24.18
CA ASN A 116 -39.09 16.94 22.74
C ASN A 116 -38.95 15.64 21.95
N GLU A 117 -39.49 15.64 20.73
CA GLU A 117 -39.40 14.50 19.81
C GLU A 117 -37.94 14.17 19.48
N PRO A 118 -37.61 12.88 19.30
CA PRO A 118 -36.25 12.45 18.98
C PRO A 118 -35.79 13.08 17.65
N GLY A 119 -34.78 13.95 17.72
CA GLY A 119 -34.25 14.70 16.57
C GLY A 119 -34.50 16.22 16.62
N ALA A 120 -35.30 16.71 17.57
CA ALA A 120 -35.46 18.15 17.78
C ALA A 120 -34.13 18.78 18.25
N MET A 121 -33.54 19.64 17.41
CA MET A 121 -32.31 20.37 17.79
C MET A 121 -32.59 21.58 18.68
N ILE A 122 -33.81 22.11 18.65
CA ILE A 122 -34.23 23.32 19.36
C ILE A 122 -35.56 23.02 20.05
N CYS A 123 -35.65 23.30 21.34
CA CYS A 123 -36.90 23.22 22.09
C CYS A 123 -37.79 24.46 21.80
N ALA A 124 -39.10 24.36 21.96
CA ALA A 124 -40.05 25.47 21.79
C ALA A 124 -39.71 26.71 22.65
N CYS A 125 -38.96 26.55 23.74
CA CYS A 125 -38.45 27.66 24.56
C CYS A 125 -37.24 28.39 23.95
N GLY A 126 -36.77 27.98 22.77
CA GLY A 126 -35.64 28.59 22.05
C GLY A 126 -34.26 28.03 22.42
N ARG A 127 -34.17 27.04 23.32
CA ARG A 127 -32.89 26.44 23.74
C ARG A 127 -32.46 25.30 22.81
N TYR A 128 -31.18 25.26 22.46
CA TYR A 128 -30.57 24.14 21.75
C TYR A 128 -30.41 22.91 22.66
N LEU A 129 -30.77 21.74 22.16
CA LEU A 129 -30.78 20.45 22.87
C LEU A 129 -29.55 19.57 22.58
N GLY A 130 -28.43 20.19 22.19
CA GLY A 130 -27.17 19.52 21.81
C GLY A 130 -26.57 18.67 22.91
#